data_AF-A0AAV4C947-F1
#
_entry.id   AF-A0AAV4C947-F1
#
_cell.length_a   1.000
_cell.length_b   1.000
_cell.length_c   1.000
_cell.angle_alpha   90.00
_cell.angle_beta   90.00
_cell.angle_gamma   90.00
#
_symmetry.space_group_name_H-M   'P 1'
#
loop_
_entity.id
_entity.type
_entity.pdbx_description
1 polymer ?
#
loop_
_entity_poly.entity_id
_entity_poly.type
_entity_poly.pdbx_seq_one_letter_code
_entity_poly.pdbx_strand_id
1 'polypeptide(L)'
;VEEAFSLTSKVMTVSFHKYASGFFPGSGAVEHVGLSRGKFYSVNVPLQDGIKDAEFSSIFFRVMKMVKEKFSPEAIVLQCGADGLSEDHMASFNLTQVGLAKCVCFMLAWGLPTLLLGGG
;
A
#
# COMPACT_ATOMS: atom_id res chain seq x y z
N VAL A 1 -5.30 4.57 9.23
CA VAL A 1 -6.43 4.23 8.32
C VAL A 1 -6.93 2.81 8.58
N GLU A 2 -6.06 1.79 8.57
CA GLU A 2 -6.44 0.39 8.85
C GLU A 2 -7.30 0.23 10.12
N GLU A 3 -6.85 0.74 11.26
CA GLU A 3 -7.56 0.58 12.54
C GLU A 3 -9.03 1.03 12.47
N ALA A 4 -9.29 2.18 11.83
CA ALA A 4 -10.63 2.74 11.68
C ALA A 4 -11.58 1.83 10.88
N PHE A 5 -11.05 0.98 10.01
CA PHE A 5 -11.82 0.08 9.15
C PHE A 5 -11.62 -1.41 9.47
N SER A 6 -10.82 -1.73 10.50
CA SER A 6 -10.42 -3.10 10.83
C SER A 6 -11.60 -4.06 11.09
N LEU A 7 -12.78 -3.54 11.47
CA LEU A 7 -13.97 -4.33 11.79
C LEU A 7 -15.00 -4.41 10.65
N THR A 8 -14.76 -3.82 9.48
CA THR A 8 -15.73 -3.78 8.37
C THR A 8 -15.20 -4.41 7.09
N SER A 9 -16.08 -5.04 6.33
CA SER A 9 -15.81 -5.51 4.97
C SER A 9 -16.13 -4.47 3.89
N LYS A 10 -16.60 -3.29 4.29
CA LYS A 10 -16.99 -2.22 3.33
C LYS A 10 -15.81 -1.39 2.85
N VAL A 11 -14.68 -1.44 3.54
CA VAL A 11 -13.45 -0.76 3.16
C VAL A 11 -12.32 -1.77 3.26
N MET A 12 -11.61 -2.00 2.16
CA MET A 12 -10.36 -2.76 2.18
C MET A 12 -9.19 -1.79 2.27
N THR A 13 -8.30 -2.02 3.22
CA THR A 13 -7.04 -1.28 3.33
C THR A 13 -5.90 -2.13 2.82
N VAL A 14 -5.02 -1.53 2.01
CA VAL A 14 -3.83 -2.19 1.46
C VAL A 14 -2.64 -1.28 1.70
N SER A 15 -1.60 -1.80 2.36
CA SER A 15 -0.43 -1.02 2.75
C SER A 15 0.86 -1.73 2.33
N PHE A 16 1.71 -1.01 1.59
CA PHE A 16 3.07 -1.42 1.25
C PHE A 16 4.02 -0.54 2.05
N HIS A 17 4.80 -1.11 2.96
CA HIS A 17 5.57 -0.32 3.92
C HIS A 17 6.79 -1.09 4.41
N LYS A 18 7.80 -0.36 4.87
CA LYS A 18 8.92 -0.97 5.59
C LYS A 18 8.39 -1.56 6.90
N TYR A 19 8.77 -2.81 7.18
CA TYR A 19 8.47 -3.46 8.44
C TYR A 19 9.74 -4.11 9.00
N ALA A 20 10.30 -3.46 10.01
CA ALA A 20 11.51 -3.88 10.70
C ALA A 20 11.44 -3.51 12.18
N SER A 21 12.19 -4.23 13.02
CA SER A 21 12.26 -3.94 14.46
C SER A 21 12.71 -2.49 14.69
N GLY A 22 11.95 -1.75 15.51
CA GLY A 22 12.22 -0.35 15.81
C GLY A 22 11.78 0.66 14.74
N PHE A 23 11.23 0.23 13.60
CA PHE A 23 10.69 1.13 12.60
C PHE A 23 9.25 1.54 12.93
N PHE A 24 8.98 2.85 12.91
CA PHE A 24 7.64 3.38 13.18
C PHE A 24 6.64 2.94 12.08
N PRO A 25 5.38 2.64 12.42
CA PRO A 25 4.76 2.62 13.75
C PRO A 25 4.91 1.27 14.50
N GLY A 26 5.61 0.29 13.93
CA GLY A 26 5.76 -1.05 14.51
C GLY A 26 4.56 -1.98 14.29
N SER A 27 3.54 -1.55 13.56
CA SER A 27 2.40 -2.36 13.10
C SER A 27 2.50 -2.65 11.60
N GLY A 28 1.59 -3.49 11.08
CA GLY A 28 1.56 -3.86 9.66
C GLY A 28 2.26 -5.19 9.34
N ALA A 29 2.38 -6.10 10.32
CA ALA A 29 2.82 -7.46 10.04
C ALA A 29 1.88 -8.14 9.03
N VAL A 30 2.37 -9.12 8.26
CA VAL A 30 1.57 -9.82 7.23
C VAL A 30 0.38 -10.57 7.85
N GLU A 31 0.47 -10.94 9.12
CA GLU A 31 -0.57 -11.60 9.91
C GLU A 31 -1.71 -10.65 10.33
N HIS A 32 -1.49 -9.32 10.23
CA HIS A 32 -2.50 -8.32 10.56
C HIS A 32 -3.50 -8.20 9.39
N VAL A 33 -4.60 -8.97 9.49
CA VAL A 33 -5.58 -9.12 8.40
C VAL A 33 -6.94 -8.49 8.71
N GLY A 34 -7.05 -7.63 9.73
CA GLY A 34 -8.33 -7.12 10.22
C GLY A 34 -9.05 -8.07 11.17
N LEU A 35 -10.20 -7.65 11.68
CA LEU A 35 -10.89 -8.27 12.80
C LEU A 35 -12.36 -8.52 12.49
N SER A 36 -12.95 -9.57 13.08
CA SER A 36 -14.39 -9.86 12.97
C SER A 36 -14.87 -9.86 11.51
N ARG A 37 -15.86 -9.02 11.17
CA ARG A 37 -16.38 -8.87 9.80
C ARG A 37 -15.38 -8.25 8.82
N GLY A 38 -14.37 -7.54 9.30
CA GLY A 38 -13.27 -6.99 8.51
C GLY A 38 -12.07 -7.94 8.36
N LYS A 39 -12.15 -9.18 8.88
CA LYS A 39 -11.10 -10.17 8.68
C LYS A 39 -10.92 -10.46 7.19
N PHE A 40 -9.67 -10.41 6.73
CA PHE A 40 -9.21 -10.45 5.34
C PHE A 40 -9.53 -9.20 4.49
N TYR A 41 -9.94 -8.08 5.12
CA TYR A 41 -10.10 -6.77 4.47
C TYR A 41 -9.00 -5.77 4.87
N SER A 42 -7.97 -6.21 5.59
CA SER A 42 -6.70 -5.48 5.73
C SER A 42 -5.60 -6.33 5.09
N VAL A 43 -4.86 -5.74 4.16
CA VAL A 43 -3.77 -6.38 3.42
C VAL A 43 -2.49 -5.60 3.70
N ASN A 44 -1.59 -6.24 4.43
CA ASN A 44 -0.29 -5.66 4.75
C ASN A 44 0.81 -6.35 3.93
N VAL A 45 1.64 -5.55 3.29
CA VAL A 45 2.80 -5.99 2.49
C VAL A 45 4.06 -5.45 3.16
N PRO A 46 4.60 -6.18 4.16
CA PRO A 46 5.84 -5.78 4.82
C PRO A 46 7.02 -5.94 3.88
N LEU A 47 7.82 -4.89 3.74
CA LEU A 47 8.98 -4.81 2.86
C LEU A 47 10.25 -4.50 3.66
N GLN A 48 11.39 -4.81 3.05
CA GLN A 48 12.72 -4.55 3.62
C GLN A 48 13.36 -3.30 2.99
N ASP A 49 14.43 -2.84 3.61
CA ASP A 49 15.21 -1.70 3.16
C ASP A 49 15.74 -1.88 1.73
N GLY A 50 15.88 -0.75 1.02
CA GLY A 50 16.58 -0.68 -0.26
C GLY A 50 15.83 -1.25 -1.46
N ILE A 51 14.55 -1.62 -1.32
CA ILE A 51 13.72 -2.05 -2.46
C ILE A 51 13.72 -0.98 -3.56
N LYS A 52 13.82 -1.44 -4.81
CA LYS A 52 13.91 -0.59 -6.01
C LYS A 52 12.66 -0.71 -6.87
N ASP A 53 12.49 0.24 -7.78
CA ASP A 53 11.32 0.38 -8.66
C ASP A 53 10.81 -0.93 -9.27
N ALA A 54 11.70 -1.75 -9.85
CA ALA A 54 11.30 -2.97 -10.56
C ALA A 54 10.68 -4.01 -9.62
N GLU A 55 11.28 -4.19 -8.44
CA GLU A 55 10.80 -5.12 -7.43
C GLU A 55 9.51 -4.61 -6.78
N PHE A 56 9.49 -3.33 -6.39
CA PHE A 56 8.31 -2.70 -5.81
C PHE A 56 7.11 -2.76 -6.75
N SER A 57 7.29 -2.37 -8.02
CA SER A 57 6.21 -2.39 -9.02
C SER A 57 5.70 -3.81 -9.27
N SER A 58 6.58 -4.80 -9.33
CA SER A 58 6.21 -6.21 -9.53
C SER A 58 5.30 -6.73 -8.40
N ILE A 59 5.68 -6.45 -7.15
CA ILE A 59 4.89 -6.80 -5.96
C ILE A 59 3.57 -6.03 -5.95
N PHE A 60 3.62 -4.72 -6.17
CA PHE A 60 2.45 -3.84 -6.19
C PHE A 60 1.41 -4.31 -7.22
N PHE A 61 1.80 -4.52 -8.48
CA PHE A 61 0.87 -4.94 -9.53
C PHE A 61 0.24 -6.29 -9.24
N ARG A 62 1.03 -7.26 -8.72
CA ARG A 62 0.52 -8.58 -8.40
C ARG A 62 -0.51 -8.53 -7.27
N VAL A 63 -0.21 -7.81 -6.19
CA VAL A 63 -1.13 -7.68 -5.05
C VAL A 63 -2.39 -6.91 -5.46
N MET A 64 -2.23 -5.76 -6.10
CA MET A 64 -3.36 -4.90 -6.46
C MET A 64 -4.27 -5.55 -7.51
N LYS A 65 -3.73 -6.36 -8.43
CA LYS A 65 -4.57 -7.17 -9.34
C LYS A 65 -5.48 -8.13 -8.56
N MET A 66 -4.94 -8.84 -7.58
CA MET A 66 -5.73 -9.74 -6.72
C MET A 66 -6.75 -8.98 -5.89
N VAL A 67 -6.39 -7.80 -5.36
CA VAL A 67 -7.32 -6.92 -4.64
C VAL A 67 -8.48 -6.52 -5.53
N LYS A 68 -8.23 -6.10 -6.78
CA LYS A 68 -9.29 -5.76 -7.73
C LYS A 68 -10.26 -6.92 -7.93
N GLU A 69 -9.72 -8.11 -8.21
CA GLU A 69 -10.51 -9.32 -8.49
C GLU A 69 -11.33 -9.80 -7.29
N LYS A 70 -10.78 -9.70 -6.06
CA LYS A 70 -11.42 -10.24 -4.85
C LYS A 70 -12.32 -9.24 -4.15
N PHE A 71 -11.96 -7.96 -4.14
CA PHE A 71 -12.72 -6.92 -3.43
C PHE A 71 -13.73 -6.22 -4.33
N SER A 72 -13.44 -6.09 -5.64
CA SER A 72 -14.27 -5.36 -6.60
C SER A 72 -14.63 -3.94 -6.10
N PRO A 73 -13.62 -3.07 -5.85
CA PRO A 73 -13.88 -1.72 -5.34
C PRO A 73 -14.70 -0.88 -6.30
N GLU A 74 -15.55 -0.02 -5.75
CA GLU A 74 -16.35 0.96 -6.52
C GLU A 74 -15.67 2.34 -6.59
N ALA A 75 -14.72 2.61 -5.68
CA ALA A 75 -13.91 3.82 -5.65
C ALA A 75 -12.55 3.53 -4.98
N ILE A 76 -11.57 4.40 -5.23
CA ILE A 76 -10.20 4.30 -4.71
C ILE A 76 -9.83 5.57 -3.95
N VAL A 77 -9.20 5.42 -2.80
CA VAL A 77 -8.39 6.47 -2.17
C VAL A 77 -6.95 5.98 -2.21
N LEU A 78 -6.09 6.70 -2.93
CA LEU A 78 -4.69 6.34 -3.11
C LEU A 78 -3.80 7.37 -2.43
N GLN A 79 -3.19 6.96 -1.32
CA GLN A 79 -2.15 7.71 -0.65
C GLN A 79 -0.83 7.51 -1.42
N CYS A 80 -0.20 8.62 -1.81
CA CYS A 80 1.00 8.66 -2.64
C CYS A 80 2.17 9.23 -1.84
N GLY A 81 2.52 8.56 -0.74
CA GLY A 81 3.65 8.96 0.10
C GLY A 81 4.98 8.99 -0.67
N ALA A 82 5.86 9.91 -0.30
CA ALA A 82 7.13 10.17 -0.98
C ALA A 82 8.36 9.80 -0.15
N ASP A 83 8.18 9.40 1.11
CA ASP A 83 9.23 8.99 2.07
C ASP A 83 9.98 7.71 1.68
N GLY A 84 9.45 6.97 0.70
CA GLY A 84 10.13 5.86 0.04
C GLY A 84 11.11 6.27 -1.07
N LEU A 85 11.21 7.56 -1.42
CA LEU A 85 12.15 8.03 -2.45
C LEU A 85 13.60 7.92 -1.96
N SER A 86 14.52 7.63 -2.89
CA SER A 86 15.94 7.37 -2.59
C SER A 86 16.70 8.50 -1.90
N GLU A 87 16.18 9.72 -1.94
CA GLU A 87 16.79 10.92 -1.35
C GLU A 87 16.08 11.35 -0.05
N ASP A 88 15.10 10.57 0.42
CA ASP A 88 14.39 10.87 1.65
C ASP A 88 15.25 10.61 2.90
N HIS A 89 15.06 11.44 3.93
CA HIS A 89 15.79 11.34 5.19
C HIS A 89 15.54 10.05 5.96
N MET A 90 14.39 9.38 5.73
CA MET A 90 14.10 8.07 6.31
C MET A 90 15.02 6.98 5.78
N ALA A 91 15.61 7.17 4.59
CA ALA A 91 16.55 6.25 3.94
C ALA A 91 16.08 4.78 3.96
N SER A 92 14.77 4.57 3.78
CA SER A 92 14.12 3.26 3.93
C SER A 92 14.16 2.49 2.61
N PHE A 93 13.49 3.00 1.59
CA PHE A 93 13.48 2.42 0.25
C PHE A 93 14.43 3.16 -0.70
N ASN A 94 14.53 2.65 -1.92
CA ASN A 94 15.36 3.22 -2.98
C ASN A 94 14.51 3.37 -4.26
N LEU A 95 13.36 4.04 -4.11
CA LEU A 95 12.42 4.29 -5.20
C LEU A 95 12.74 5.60 -5.90
N THR A 96 12.38 5.67 -7.17
CA THR A 96 12.35 6.91 -7.93
C THR A 96 10.92 7.43 -8.08
N GLN A 97 10.77 8.69 -8.47
CA GLN A 97 9.46 9.25 -8.81
C GLN A 97 8.81 8.49 -9.97
N VAL A 98 9.61 7.91 -10.88
CA VAL A 98 9.12 7.08 -11.99
C VAL A 98 8.55 5.76 -11.47
N GLY A 99 9.18 5.14 -10.47
CA GLY A 99 8.67 3.94 -9.79
C GLY A 99 7.30 4.18 -9.16
N LEU A 100 7.18 5.25 -8.36
CA LEU A 100 5.90 5.62 -7.73
C LEU A 100 4.83 5.98 -8.78
N ALA A 101 5.20 6.77 -9.80
CA ALA A 101 4.27 7.15 -10.86
C ALA A 101 3.71 5.94 -11.63
N LYS A 102 4.51 4.87 -11.82
CA LYS A 102 4.01 3.61 -12.43
C LYS A 102 2.88 3.00 -11.60
N CYS A 103 2.99 2.99 -10.28
CA CYS A 103 1.95 2.48 -9.39
C CYS A 103 0.69 3.35 -9.46
N VAL A 104 0.83 4.68 -9.46
CA VAL A 104 -0.28 5.61 -9.62
C VAL A 104 -0.99 5.41 -10.96
N CYS A 105 -0.25 5.36 -12.07
CA CYS A 105 -0.80 5.13 -13.41
C CYS A 105 -1.53 3.77 -13.50
N PHE A 106 -0.99 2.72 -12.88
CA PHE A 106 -1.64 1.41 -12.84
C PHE A 106 -3.00 1.46 -12.13
N MET A 107 -3.11 2.19 -11.01
CA MET A 107 -4.38 2.35 -10.30
C MET A 107 -5.37 3.19 -11.09
N LEU A 108 -4.94 4.29 -11.69
CA LEU A 108 -5.80 5.16 -12.52
C LEU A 108 -6.33 4.42 -13.77
N ALA A 109 -5.56 3.48 -14.33
CA ALA A 109 -5.98 2.64 -15.45
C ALA A 109 -7.17 1.72 -15.12
N TRP A 110 -7.58 1.60 -13.84
CA TRP A 110 -8.77 0.85 -13.48
C TRP A 110 -10.07 1.56 -13.86
N GLY A 111 -10.03 2.87 -14.14
CA GLY A 111 -11.19 3.64 -14.56
C GLY A 111 -12.22 3.88 -13.45
N LEU A 112 -11.80 3.77 -12.18
CA LEU A 112 -12.67 4.01 -11.02
C LEU A 112 -12.52 5.44 -10.48
N PRO A 113 -13.57 6.01 -9.86
CA PRO A 113 -13.45 7.25 -9.10
C PRO A 113 -12.29 7.16 -8.12
N THR A 114 -11.29 8.04 -8.28
CA THR A 114 -10.03 7.97 -7.52
C THR A 114 -9.73 9.31 -6.86
N LEU A 115 -9.55 9.30 -5.54
CA LEU A 115 -9.01 10.41 -4.77
C LEU A 115 -7.51 10.20 -4.54
N LEU A 116 -6.68 11.10 -5.04
CA LEU A 116 -5.24 11.11 -4.81
C LEU A 116 -4.91 11.99 -3.60
N LEU A 117 -4.10 11.46 -2.68
CA LEU A 117 -3.61 12.16 -1.50
C LEU A 117 -2.07 12.11 -1.47
N GLY A 118 -1.43 13.12 -0.88
CA GLY A 118 -0.01 13.06 -0.54
C GLY A 118 0.26 12.34 0.79
N GLY A 119 1.36 12.67 1.44
CA GLY A 119 1.72 12.25 2.80
C GLY A 119 3.21 12.43 3.03
N GLY A 120 3.74 11.72 4.03
CA GLY A 120 5.18 11.45 4.13
C GLY A 120 5.62 10.74 2.88
#